data_AF-A0A2J6XIT8-F1
#
_entry.id   AF-A0A2J6XIT8-F1
#
_cell.length_a   1.000
_cell.length_b   1.000
_cell.length_c   1.000
_cell.angle_alpha   90.00
_cell.angle_beta   90.00
_cell.angle_gamma   90.00
#
_symmetry.space_group_name_H-M   'P 1'
#
loop_
_entity.id
_entity.type
_entity.pdbx_description
1 polymer ?
#
loop_
_entity_poly.entity_id
_entity_poly.type
_entity_poly.pdbx_seq_one_letter_code
_entity_poly.pdbx_strand_id
1 'polypeptide(L)'
;MGNDLEKPNEPHECKIIVYDGYLDIVNLLNEIKEKIYIYNADISLKGYYLKPVHKVYKVKNGRNKVIYEYYGRYWWKKVGKKMIYSGITKPKILPSPPDNPLDGLSIIRDGKNVIIDCFIYDKFKWIFKDRKTERTW
;
A
#
# COMPACT_ATOMS: atom_id res chain seq x y z
N MET A 1 15.52 -17.14 0.81
CA MET A 1 15.83 -15.70 0.64
C MET A 1 14.62 -14.93 1.10
N GLY A 2 14.67 -14.33 2.29
CA GLY A 2 13.61 -13.44 2.74
C GLY A 2 13.58 -12.22 1.83
N ASN A 3 12.42 -11.88 1.28
CA ASN A 3 12.28 -10.71 0.43
C ASN A 3 12.61 -9.47 1.28
N ASP A 4 13.58 -8.65 0.87
CA ASP A 4 13.88 -7.37 1.52
C ASP A 4 12.67 -6.39 1.55
N LEU A 5 11.59 -6.72 0.85
CA LEU A 5 10.29 -6.05 0.90
C LEU A 5 9.50 -6.27 2.21
N GLU A 6 9.89 -7.25 3.04
CA GLU A 6 9.26 -7.48 4.36
C GLU A 6 9.83 -6.56 5.44
N LYS A 7 10.94 -5.86 5.17
CA LYS A 7 11.51 -4.92 6.14
C LYS A 7 10.68 -3.63 6.12
N PRO A 8 10.18 -3.18 7.29
CA PRO A 8 9.54 -1.88 7.40
C PRO A 8 10.50 -0.75 6.99
N ASN A 9 10.09 0.08 6.04
CA ASN A 9 10.79 1.33 5.74
C ASN A 9 10.30 2.39 6.72
N GLU A 10 11.15 2.72 7.69
CA GLU A 10 10.95 3.89 8.55
C GLU A 10 11.28 5.17 7.74
N PRO A 11 10.61 6.30 7.99
CA PRO A 11 11.02 7.60 7.45
C PRO A 11 12.48 7.90 7.83
N HIS A 12 13.25 8.42 6.88
CA HIS A 12 14.70 8.60 7.06
C HIS A 12 15.06 9.76 7.99
N GLU A 13 14.40 10.92 7.83
CA GLU A 13 14.77 12.17 8.55
C GLU A 13 13.58 13.08 8.86
N CYS A 14 12.49 12.98 8.11
CA CYS A 14 11.33 13.86 8.27
C CYS A 14 10.08 13.03 8.10
N LYS A 15 9.15 13.17 9.04
CA LYS A 15 7.84 12.52 8.97
C LYS A 15 6.73 13.50 9.33
N ILE A 16 5.61 13.32 8.64
CA ILE A 16 4.36 14.05 8.90
C ILE A 16 3.37 13.09 9.51
N ILE A 17 2.83 13.48 10.66
CA ILE A 17 1.69 12.82 11.31
C ILE A 17 0.43 13.50 10.77
N VAL A 18 -0.42 12.73 10.10
CA VAL A 18 -1.76 13.13 9.70
C VAL A 18 -2.74 12.53 10.70
N TYR A 19 -3.44 13.40 11.44
CA TYR A 19 -4.41 12.96 12.43
C TYR A 19 -5.71 12.52 11.76
N ASP A 20 -6.22 11.36 12.16
CA ASP A 20 -7.44 10.73 11.61
C ASP A 20 -7.46 10.54 10.07
N GLY A 21 -6.30 10.61 9.41
CA GLY A 21 -6.18 10.56 7.96
C GLY A 21 -6.34 9.17 7.34
N TYR A 22 -6.35 8.10 8.14
CA TYR A 22 -6.41 6.74 7.59
C TYR A 22 -7.73 6.45 6.85
N LEU A 23 -8.82 7.07 7.27
CA LEU A 23 -10.13 6.90 6.61
C LEU A 23 -10.13 7.41 5.17
N ASP A 24 -9.41 8.50 4.89
CA ASP A 24 -9.33 9.09 3.54
C ASP A 24 -8.64 8.13 2.55
N ILE A 25 -7.58 7.46 3.02
CA ILE A 25 -6.87 6.43 2.24
C ILE A 25 -7.78 5.21 2.01
N VAL A 26 -8.55 4.80 3.01
CA VAL A 26 -9.47 3.66 2.91
C VAL A 26 -10.57 3.94 1.87
N ASN A 27 -11.11 5.14 1.84
CA ASN A 27 -12.14 5.54 0.88
C ASN A 27 -11.61 5.42 -0.55
N LEU A 28 -10.46 6.03 -0.84
CA LEU A 28 -9.81 5.91 -2.15
C LEU A 28 -9.45 4.46 -2.50
N LEU A 29 -8.93 3.69 -1.54
CA LEU A 29 -8.61 2.29 -1.77
C LEU A 29 -9.86 1.47 -2.12
N ASN A 30 -11.00 1.75 -1.50
CA ASN A 30 -12.24 1.03 -1.76
C ASN A 30 -12.77 1.28 -3.18
N GLU A 31 -12.67 2.51 -3.69
CA GLU A 31 -13.01 2.84 -5.08
C GLU A 31 -12.15 2.05 -6.09
N ILE A 32 -10.88 1.82 -5.76
CA ILE A 32 -9.94 1.08 -6.63
C ILE A 32 -10.15 -0.43 -6.51
N LYS A 33 -10.50 -0.93 -5.31
CA LYS A 33 -10.67 -2.37 -5.05
C LYS A 33 -11.70 -3.01 -5.95
N GLU A 34 -12.81 -2.33 -6.25
CA GLU A 34 -13.84 -2.85 -7.15
C GLU A 34 -13.28 -3.06 -8.57
N LYS A 35 -12.57 -2.06 -9.11
CA LYS A 35 -11.91 -2.15 -10.42
C LYS A 35 -10.86 -3.27 -10.44
N ILE A 36 -10.09 -3.40 -9.37
CA ILE A 36 -9.10 -4.47 -9.23
C ILE A 36 -9.75 -5.84 -9.10
N TYR A 37 -10.91 -5.94 -8.45
CA TYR A 37 -11.65 -7.19 -8.34
C TYR A 37 -12.11 -7.68 -9.71
N ILE A 38 -12.74 -6.79 -10.51
CA ILE A 38 -13.15 -7.09 -11.89
C ILE A 38 -11.93 -7.50 -12.72
N TYR A 39 -10.87 -6.70 -12.69
CA TYR A 39 -9.63 -7.00 -13.40
C TYR A 39 -9.03 -8.36 -12.99
N ASN A 40 -9.04 -8.69 -11.70
CA ASN A 40 -8.56 -9.97 -11.19
C ASN A 40 -9.41 -11.15 -11.65
N ALA A 41 -10.72 -10.99 -11.81
CA ALA A 41 -11.57 -12.03 -12.38
C ALA A 41 -11.07 -12.41 -13.78
N ASP A 42 -10.77 -11.42 -14.63
CA ASP A 42 -10.30 -11.64 -16.01
C ASP A 42 -8.92 -12.28 -16.07
N ILE A 43 -7.97 -11.84 -15.24
CA ILE A 43 -6.59 -12.36 -15.28
C ILE A 43 -6.40 -13.65 -14.49
N SER A 44 -7.37 -14.05 -13.66
CA SER A 44 -7.29 -15.27 -12.85
C SER A 44 -7.13 -16.53 -13.70
N LEU A 45 -7.75 -16.57 -14.89
CA LEU A 45 -7.62 -17.65 -15.87
C LEU A 45 -6.19 -17.81 -16.40
N LYS A 46 -5.42 -16.71 -16.40
CA LYS A 46 -3.99 -16.71 -16.76
C LYS A 46 -3.09 -17.06 -15.57
N GLY A 47 -3.68 -17.37 -14.41
CA GLY A 47 -2.97 -17.74 -13.19
C GLY A 47 -2.29 -16.56 -12.49
N TYR A 48 -2.81 -15.34 -12.61
CA TYR A 48 -2.26 -14.18 -11.93
C TYR A 48 -3.28 -13.47 -11.03
N TYR A 49 -2.75 -12.72 -10.07
CA TYR A 49 -3.51 -11.88 -9.15
C TYR A 49 -2.74 -10.58 -8.88
N LEU A 50 -3.45 -9.47 -8.90
CA LEU A 50 -2.95 -8.13 -8.58
C LEU A 50 -3.41 -7.73 -7.18
N LYS A 51 -2.45 -7.44 -6.30
CA LYS A 51 -2.69 -6.91 -4.96
C LYS A 51 -2.35 -5.40 -4.93
N PRO A 52 -3.28 -4.51 -4.50
CA PRO A 52 -3.04 -3.07 -4.48
C PRO A 52 -2.21 -2.56 -3.29
N VAL A 53 -2.08 -3.37 -2.24
CA VAL A 53 -1.43 -2.95 -1.00
C VAL A 53 -0.64 -4.11 -0.37
N HIS A 54 0.62 -3.87 -0.05
CA HIS A 54 1.42 -4.73 0.79
C HIS A 54 1.37 -4.21 2.23
N LYS A 55 1.23 -5.11 3.22
CA LYS A 55 1.10 -4.73 4.64
C LYS A 55 2.09 -5.53 5.47
N VAL A 56 2.85 -4.84 6.31
CA VAL A 56 3.77 -5.44 7.29
C VAL A 56 3.32 -5.03 8.69
N TYR A 57 3.15 -6.00 9.57
CA TYR A 57 2.65 -5.78 10.93
C TYR A 57 3.81 -5.83 11.93
N LYS A 58 3.95 -4.81 12.77
CA LYS A 58 5.00 -4.71 13.79
C LYS A 58 4.38 -4.40 15.14
N VAL A 59 4.87 -5.05 16.20
CA VAL A 59 4.48 -4.74 17.59
C VAL A 59 5.51 -3.77 18.16
N LYS A 60 5.07 -2.59 18.61
CA LYS A 60 5.86 -1.66 19.42
C LYS A 60 5.51 -1.82 20.90
N ASN A 61 6.54 -1.89 21.74
CA ASN A 61 6.46 -1.90 23.21
C ASN A 61 5.44 -2.92 23.77
N GLY A 62 5.32 -4.09 23.13
CA GLY A 62 4.49 -5.20 23.58
C GLY A 62 2.97 -5.05 23.45
N ARG A 63 2.44 -3.87 23.05
CA ARG A 63 0.98 -3.64 23.00
C ARG A 63 0.49 -2.88 21.75
N ASN A 64 1.29 -1.99 21.17
CA ASN A 64 0.83 -1.17 20.05
C ASN A 64 1.19 -1.82 18.71
N LYS A 65 0.18 -2.21 17.93
CA LYS A 65 0.37 -2.77 16.59
C LYS A 65 0.44 -1.64 15.56
N VAL A 66 1.64 -1.44 15.02
CA VAL A 66 1.88 -0.53 13.90
C VAL A 66 1.80 -1.33 12.60
N ILE A 67 1.20 -0.75 11.56
CA ILE A 67 1.07 -1.38 10.25
C ILE A 67 1.76 -0.52 9.20
N TYR A 68 2.77 -1.06 8.54
CA TYR A 68 3.39 -0.41 7.39
C TYR A 68 2.60 -0.83 6.18
N GLU A 69 2.06 0.13 5.44
CA GLU A 69 1.26 -0.13 4.25
C GLU A 69 1.92 0.53 3.04
N TYR A 70 2.15 -0.27 2.01
CA TYR A 70 2.76 0.15 0.75
C TYR A 70 1.75 -0.07 -0.36
N TYR A 71 1.30 1.02 -0.95
CA TYR A 71 0.29 1.04 -1.98
C TYR A 71 0.96 1.03 -3.35
N GLY A 72 0.50 0.13 -4.20
CA GLY A 72 1.07 -0.04 -5.53
C GLY A 72 0.54 -1.28 -6.24
N ARG A 73 1.36 -1.87 -7.11
CA ARG A 73 0.93 -3.01 -7.94
C ARG A 73 1.80 -4.23 -7.69
N TYR A 74 1.33 -5.11 -6.82
CA TYR A 74 2.07 -6.32 -6.44
C TYR A 74 1.47 -7.53 -7.14
N TRP A 75 2.22 -8.12 -8.08
CA TRP A 75 1.78 -9.25 -8.88
C TRP A 75 2.08 -10.57 -8.18
N TRP A 76 1.11 -11.47 -8.23
CA TRP A 76 1.23 -12.83 -7.72
C TRP A 76 0.85 -13.81 -8.82
N LYS A 77 1.62 -14.89 -8.93
CA LYS A 77 1.39 -15.98 -9.86
C LYS A 77 0.93 -17.22 -9.11
N LYS A 78 -0.16 -17.82 -9.55
CA LYS A 78 -0.67 -19.09 -9.05
C LYS A 78 0.10 -20.23 -9.70
N VAL A 79 0.74 -21.07 -8.90
CA VAL A 79 1.42 -22.30 -9.32
C VAL A 79 0.86 -23.45 -8.50
N GLY A 80 -0.04 -24.23 -9.12
CA GLY A 80 -0.86 -25.22 -8.42
C GLY A 80 -1.73 -24.57 -7.33
N LYS A 81 -1.50 -24.97 -6.07
CA LYS A 81 -2.18 -24.41 -4.89
C LYS A 81 -1.45 -23.22 -4.26
N LYS A 82 -0.24 -22.87 -4.72
CA LYS A 82 0.60 -21.83 -4.11
C LYS A 82 0.50 -20.52 -4.89
N MET A 83 0.53 -19.40 -4.17
CA MET A 83 0.72 -18.07 -4.75
C MET A 83 2.20 -17.67 -4.58
N ILE A 84 2.85 -17.33 -5.68
CA ILE A 84 4.26 -16.92 -5.72
C ILE A 84 4.31 -15.45 -6.09
N TYR A 85 5.03 -14.65 -5.31
CA TYR A 85 5.22 -13.24 -5.61
C TYR A 85 6.02 -13.09 -6.92
N SER A 86 5.47 -12.29 -7.85
CA SER A 86 6.01 -12.10 -9.21
C SER A 86 6.63 -10.71 -9.40
N GLY A 87 6.71 -9.89 -8.35
CA GLY A 87 7.27 -8.55 -8.40
C GLY A 87 6.26 -7.43 -8.63
N ILE A 88 6.78 -6.23 -8.86
CA ILE A 88 5.99 -5.02 -9.14
C ILE A 88 5.75 -4.79 -10.64
N THR A 89 6.58 -5.39 -11.49
CA THR A 89 6.49 -5.27 -12.95
C THR A 89 5.34 -6.11 -13.48
N LYS A 90 4.46 -5.48 -14.28
CA LYS A 90 3.35 -6.17 -14.93
C LYS A 90 3.84 -7.30 -15.84
N PRO A 91 3.35 -8.53 -15.68
CA PRO A 91 3.62 -9.60 -16.63
C PRO A 91 3.15 -9.23 -18.05
N LYS A 92 3.99 -9.46 -19.06
CA LYS A 92 3.74 -9.02 -20.46
C LYS A 92 2.44 -9.57 -21.06
N ILE A 93 2.00 -10.76 -20.64
CA ILE A 93 0.80 -11.45 -21.14
C ILE A 93 -0.53 -10.90 -20.60
N LEU A 94 -0.48 -10.05 -19.58
CA LEU A 94 -1.66 -9.49 -18.94
C LEU A 94 -2.09 -8.17 -19.62
N PRO A 95 -3.40 -7.86 -19.64
CA PRO A 95 -3.90 -6.55 -20.03
C PRO A 95 -3.34 -5.44 -19.12
N SER A 96 -3.59 -4.17 -19.45
CA SER A 96 -3.21 -3.08 -18.56
C SER A 96 -4.09 -3.08 -17.31
N PRO A 97 -3.52 -2.94 -16.09
CA PRO A 97 -4.29 -2.85 -14.86
C PRO A 97 -5.05 -1.53 -14.81
N PRO A 98 -6.07 -1.43 -13.94
CA PRO A 98 -6.72 -0.15 -13.67
C PRO A 98 -5.73 0.87 -13.09
N ASP A 99 -6.10 2.14 -13.21
CA ASP A 99 -5.41 3.23 -12.54
C ASP A 99 -5.42 3.06 -11.02
N ASN A 100 -4.32 3.45 -10.40
CA ASN A 100 -4.16 3.40 -8.95
C ASN A 100 -3.60 4.75 -8.47
N PRO A 101 -4.44 5.70 -8.04
CA PRO A 101 -3.98 7.00 -7.54
C PRO A 101 -3.18 6.90 -6.24
N LEU A 102 -3.13 5.73 -5.60
CA LEU A 102 -2.31 5.47 -4.41
C LEU A 102 -0.95 4.81 -4.76
N ASP A 103 -0.64 4.58 -6.03
CA ASP A 103 0.60 3.91 -6.44
C ASP A 103 1.85 4.69 -6.00
N GLY A 104 2.69 4.07 -5.17
CA GLY A 104 3.88 4.69 -4.57
C GLY A 104 3.66 5.33 -3.20
N LEU A 105 2.43 5.32 -2.66
CA LEU A 105 2.17 5.78 -1.29
C LEU A 105 2.68 4.74 -0.28
N SER A 106 3.61 5.14 0.59
CA SER A 106 4.06 4.36 1.74
C SER A 106 3.69 5.06 3.04
N ILE A 107 3.01 4.36 3.94
CA ILE A 107 2.57 4.90 5.22
C ILE A 107 2.89 3.98 6.38
N ILE A 108 2.94 4.56 7.56
CA ILE A 108 2.87 3.87 8.83
C ILE A 108 1.52 4.21 9.46
N ARG A 109 0.65 3.22 9.61
CA ARG A 109 -0.62 3.36 10.30
C ARG A 109 -0.45 3.16 11.79
N ASP A 110 -0.86 4.15 12.56
CA ASP A 110 -0.95 4.11 14.01
C ASP A 110 -2.39 4.44 14.45
N GLY A 111 -3.20 3.40 14.66
CA GLY A 111 -4.63 3.55 14.91
C GLY A 111 -5.37 4.19 13.72
N LYS A 112 -5.87 5.42 13.93
CA LYS A 112 -6.51 6.26 12.90
C LYS A 112 -5.54 7.26 12.26
N ASN A 113 -4.39 7.48 12.89
CA ASN A 113 -3.37 8.38 12.40
C ASN A 113 -2.51 7.70 11.35
N VAL A 114 -1.90 8.53 10.51
CA VAL A 114 -0.99 8.10 9.46
C VAL A 114 0.30 8.87 9.61
N ILE A 115 1.42 8.16 9.65
CA ILE A 115 2.75 8.74 9.67
C ILE A 115 3.38 8.48 8.30
N ILE A 116 3.86 9.53 7.65
CA ILE A 116 4.31 9.50 6.25
C ILE A 116 5.66 10.21 6.16
N ASP A 117 6.60 9.67 5.38
CA ASP A 117 7.81 10.40 5.00
C ASP A 117 7.45 11.71 4.29
N CYS A 118 8.18 12.80 4.57
CA CYS A 118 7.85 14.12 4.05
C CYS A 118 7.84 14.19 2.51
N PHE A 119 8.76 13.50 1.82
CA PHE A 119 8.78 13.49 0.36
C PHE A 119 7.58 12.77 -0.24
N ILE A 120 7.13 11.71 0.42
CA ILE A 120 5.92 10.98 0.04
C ILE A 120 4.70 11.86 0.33
N TYR A 121 4.63 12.48 1.50
CA TYR A 121 3.52 13.37 1.86
C TYR A 121 3.32 14.48 0.83
N ASP A 122 4.37 15.13 0.35
CA ASP A 122 4.23 16.23 -0.62
C ASP A 122 3.54 15.80 -1.92
N LYS A 123 3.74 14.54 -2.36
CA LYS A 123 3.08 13.95 -3.53
C LYS A 123 1.62 13.57 -3.27
N PHE A 124 1.28 13.24 -2.03
CA PHE A 124 -0.02 12.65 -1.65
C PHE A 124 -0.86 13.54 -0.72
N LYS A 125 -0.41 14.75 -0.38
CA LYS A 125 -1.11 15.68 0.52
C LYS A 125 -2.53 16.03 0.07
N TRP A 126 -2.82 15.87 -1.23
CA TRP A 126 -4.15 16.03 -1.80
C TRP A 126 -5.19 15.05 -1.24
N ILE A 127 -4.75 13.94 -0.65
CA ILE A 127 -5.62 12.98 0.05
C ILE A 127 -6.12 13.58 1.39
N PHE A 128 -5.33 14.46 2.01
CA PHE A 128 -5.51 14.88 3.41
C PHE A 128 -5.86 16.38 3.55
N LYS A 129 -6.50 16.99 2.54
CA LYS A 129 -6.66 18.45 2.41
C LYS A 129 -7.21 19.15 3.67
N ASP A 130 -8.09 18.48 4.40
CA ASP A 130 -8.78 19.03 5.57
C ASP A 130 -8.30 18.43 6.89
N ARG A 131 -7.19 17.70 6.89
CA ARG A 131 -6.65 17.02 8.08
C ARG A 131 -5.62 17.89 8.77
N LYS A 132 -5.65 17.85 10.11
CA LYS A 132 -4.58 18.38 10.94
C LYS A 132 -3.30 17.56 10.67
N THR A 133 -2.19 18.26 10.47
CA THR A 133 -0.88 17.64 10.27
C THR A 133 0.16 18.21 11.22
N GLU A 134 1.09 17.37 11.66
CA GLU A 134 2.26 17.76 12.45
C GLU A 134 3.53 17.25 11.76
N ARG A 135 4.49 18.14 11.50
CA ARG A 135 5.80 17.78 10.97
C ARG A 135 6.75 17.52 12.12
N THR A 136 7.47 16.41 12.06
CA THR A 136 8.47 15.98 13.04
C THR A 136 9.74 15.56 12.31
N TRP A 137 10.88 15.84 12.94
CA TRP A 137 12.22 15.51 12.45
C TRP A 137 12.78 14.38 13.32
#